data_AF-A0A929UH22-F1
#
_entry.id   AF-A0A929UH22-F1
#
_cell.length_a   1.000
_cell.length_b   1.000
_cell.length_c   1.000
_cell.angle_alpha   90.00
_cell.angle_beta   90.00
_cell.angle_gamma   90.00
#
_symmetry.space_group_name_H-M   'P 1'
#
loop_
_entity.id
_entity.type
_entity.pdbx_description
1 polymer ?
#
loop_
_entity_poly.entity_id
_entity_poly.type
_entity_poly.pdbx_seq_one_letter_code
_entity_poly.pdbx_strand_id
1 'polypeptide(L)'
;MTVLSGEASSGQCKELYERIGTSLAVEDSTSNATYLAGLIIPLLGLGGVAIGGVAAGPAAPLFATAPRFEVGNNLAQMMGIPDYLLYGIIGMIGGALVAYPIAMHKARSWTELMMRKISHEALIGAFCGLVVMLSFYEAGILGVFLALTIGLVGGFLHTVFGVHTGVQFMTYYASAWIVTQLITLAGILK
;
A
#
# COMPACT_ATOMS: atom_id res chain seq x y z
N MET A 1 4.95 8.82 -6.99
CA MET A 1 6.29 8.27 -7.30
C MET A 1 6.27 7.39 -8.54
N THR A 2 5.32 6.44 -8.67
CA THR A 2 5.21 5.56 -9.84
C THR A 2 5.15 6.34 -11.17
N VAL A 3 4.21 7.26 -11.32
CA VAL A 3 4.06 8.09 -12.54
C VAL A 3 5.31 8.95 -12.79
N LEU A 4 5.88 9.55 -11.75
CA LEU A 4 7.11 10.34 -11.88
C LEU A 4 8.29 9.47 -12.36
N SER A 5 8.44 8.25 -11.83
CA SER A 5 9.46 7.31 -12.28
C SER A 5 9.22 6.86 -13.73
N GLY A 6 7.97 6.62 -14.13
CA GLY A 6 7.58 6.29 -15.50
C GLY A 6 7.88 7.43 -16.49
N GLU A 7 7.47 8.64 -16.17
CA GLU A 7 7.72 9.83 -16.98
C GLU A 7 9.22 10.17 -17.06
N ALA A 8 9.96 10.03 -15.96
CA ALA A 8 11.40 10.25 -15.94
C ALA A 8 12.15 9.24 -16.81
N SER A 9 11.76 7.97 -16.77
CA SER A 9 12.41 6.91 -17.57
C SER A 9 12.00 6.97 -19.04
N SER A 10 10.75 7.32 -19.33
CA SER A 10 10.22 7.38 -20.70
C SER A 10 10.60 8.66 -21.44
N GLY A 11 11.09 9.70 -20.75
CA GLY A 11 11.54 10.96 -21.35
C GLY A 11 12.69 10.81 -22.36
N GLN A 12 13.40 9.69 -22.34
CA GLN A 12 14.49 9.38 -23.28
C GLN A 12 14.00 8.73 -24.59
N CYS A 13 12.77 8.19 -24.62
CA CYS A 13 12.20 7.51 -25.78
C CYS A 13 11.53 8.51 -26.73
N LYS A 14 11.93 8.52 -28.00
CA LYS A 14 11.37 9.42 -29.03
C LYS A 14 10.08 8.85 -29.67
N GLU A 15 10.00 7.54 -29.82
CA GLU A 15 8.83 6.88 -30.41
C GLU A 15 7.69 6.78 -29.39
N LEU A 16 6.46 7.14 -29.79
CA LEU A 16 5.30 7.18 -28.89
C LEU A 16 4.95 5.81 -28.30
N TYR A 17 5.03 4.75 -29.11
CA TYR A 17 4.71 3.40 -28.67
C TYR A 17 5.70 2.90 -27.61
N GLU A 18 7.00 3.05 -27.89
CA GLU A 18 8.08 2.67 -26.98
C GLU A 18 8.04 3.52 -25.70
N ARG A 19 7.75 4.82 -25.81
CA ARG A 19 7.61 5.73 -24.68
C ARG A 19 6.49 5.31 -23.73
N ILE A 20 5.30 5.04 -24.25
CA ILE A 20 4.16 4.60 -23.44
C ILE A 20 4.43 3.23 -22.82
N GLY A 21 4.95 2.28 -23.60
CA GLY A 21 5.30 0.95 -23.12
C GLY A 21 6.33 0.99 -21.99
N THR A 22 7.35 1.83 -22.12
CA THR A 22 8.40 2.01 -21.11
C THR A 22 7.86 2.68 -19.85
N SER A 23 7.05 3.74 -19.97
CA SER A 23 6.44 4.40 -18.81
C SER A 23 5.60 3.42 -18.00
N LEU A 24 4.72 2.68 -18.67
CA LEU A 24 3.84 1.70 -18.03
C LEU A 24 4.63 0.55 -17.39
N ALA A 25 5.68 0.06 -18.05
CA ALA A 25 6.53 -0.99 -17.50
C ALA A 25 7.26 -0.53 -16.22
N VAL A 26 7.76 0.71 -16.20
CA VAL A 26 8.42 1.28 -15.03
C VAL A 26 7.43 1.57 -13.90
N GLU A 27 6.24 2.06 -14.21
CA GLU A 27 5.16 2.28 -13.25
C GLU A 27 4.73 0.98 -12.57
N ASP A 28 4.51 -0.08 -13.36
CA ASP A 28 4.15 -1.40 -12.85
C ASP A 28 5.28 -2.02 -12.03
N SER A 29 6.53 -1.94 -12.53
CA SER A 29 7.71 -2.42 -11.80
C SER A 29 7.88 -1.72 -10.45
N THR A 30 7.73 -0.39 -10.41
CA THR A 30 7.85 0.40 -9.18
C THR A 30 6.73 0.04 -8.18
N SER A 31 5.51 -0.19 -8.68
CA SER A 31 4.37 -0.61 -7.86
C SER A 31 4.60 -1.99 -7.26
N ASN A 32 5.05 -2.95 -8.07
CA ASN A 32 5.36 -4.31 -7.61
C ASN A 32 6.56 -4.33 -6.64
N ALA A 33 7.57 -3.51 -6.87
CA ALA A 33 8.73 -3.40 -5.97
C ALA A 33 8.32 -2.85 -4.59
N THR A 34 7.48 -1.82 -4.55
CA THR A 34 6.96 -1.27 -3.27
C THR A 34 6.03 -2.24 -2.57
N TYR A 35 5.24 -3.02 -3.33
CA TYR A 35 4.42 -4.10 -2.79
C TYR A 35 5.28 -5.19 -2.12
N LEU A 36 6.36 -5.64 -2.78
CA LEU A 36 7.32 -6.59 -2.19
C LEU A 36 8.07 -5.99 -1.00
N ALA A 37 8.47 -4.73 -1.06
CA ALA A 37 9.10 -4.04 0.07
C ALA A 37 8.18 -4.02 1.29
N GLY A 38 6.87 -3.81 1.09
CA GLY A 38 5.84 -3.85 2.14
C GLY A 38 5.68 -5.22 2.81
N LEU A 39 6.18 -6.30 2.19
CA LEU A 39 6.26 -7.64 2.79
C LEU A 39 7.63 -7.90 3.43
N ILE A 40 8.71 -7.56 2.73
CA ILE A 40 10.10 -7.89 3.14
C ILE A 40 10.52 -7.09 4.37
N ILE A 41 10.16 -5.81 4.46
CA ILE A 41 10.55 -4.95 5.61
C ILE A 41 9.97 -5.49 6.92
N PRO A 42 8.67 -5.85 7.02
CA PRO A 42 8.12 -6.52 8.20
C PRO A 42 8.76 -7.88 8.53
N LEU A 43 9.10 -8.67 7.51
CA LEU A 43 9.72 -9.99 7.70
C LEU A 43 11.15 -9.91 8.23
N LEU A 44 12.01 -9.12 7.58
CA LEU A 44 13.45 -9.10 7.86
C LEU A 44 13.86 -7.95 8.80
N GLY A 45 13.18 -6.81 8.72
CA GLY A 45 13.58 -5.58 9.42
C GLY A 45 12.91 -5.38 10.78
N LEU A 46 11.66 -5.83 10.95
CA LEU A 46 10.85 -5.58 12.15
C LEU A 46 10.54 -6.85 12.96
N GLY A 47 11.25 -7.95 12.67
CA GLY A 47 11.21 -9.17 13.49
C GLY A 47 9.89 -9.94 13.45
N GLY A 48 9.09 -9.80 12.38
CA GLY A 48 7.86 -10.57 12.20
C GLY A 48 6.60 -9.92 12.77
N VAL A 49 6.57 -8.59 12.90
CA VAL A 49 5.36 -7.83 13.23
C VAL A 49 4.74 -7.28 11.94
N ALA A 50 3.45 -7.56 11.70
CA ALA A 50 2.73 -7.06 10.52
C ALA A 50 2.56 -5.53 10.58
N ILE A 51 3.51 -4.80 10.01
CA ILE A 51 3.48 -3.35 9.93
C ILE A 51 3.43 -2.95 8.45
N GLY A 52 2.31 -2.37 8.02
CA GLY A 52 2.09 -1.91 6.64
C GLY A 52 0.98 -2.69 5.91
N GLY A 53 0.45 -2.09 4.83
CA GLY A 53 -0.78 -2.58 4.17
C GLY A 53 -0.67 -3.98 3.57
N VAL A 54 0.50 -4.38 3.07
CA VAL A 54 0.70 -5.73 2.49
C VAL A 54 0.80 -6.78 3.59
N ALA A 55 1.56 -6.48 4.64
CA ALA A 55 1.74 -7.35 5.80
C ALA A 55 0.45 -7.51 6.62
N ALA A 56 -0.36 -6.45 6.74
CA ALA A 56 -1.66 -6.50 7.44
C ALA A 56 -2.83 -6.95 6.56
N GLY A 57 -2.65 -6.99 5.24
CA GLY A 57 -3.67 -7.47 4.30
C GLY A 57 -3.38 -8.89 3.83
N PRO A 58 -2.95 -9.09 2.58
CA PRO A 58 -2.80 -10.42 1.98
C PRO A 58 -1.76 -11.30 2.67
N ALA A 59 -0.74 -10.70 3.29
CA ALA A 59 0.27 -11.44 4.04
C ALA A 59 -0.02 -11.54 5.55
N ALA A 60 -1.17 -11.06 6.03
CA ALA A 60 -1.54 -11.15 7.44
C ALA A 60 -1.45 -12.57 8.02
N PRO A 61 -1.85 -13.64 7.29
CA PRO A 61 -1.76 -14.99 7.83
C PRO A 61 -0.32 -15.43 8.18
N LEU A 62 0.69 -14.83 7.55
CA LEU A 62 2.10 -15.13 7.84
C LEU A 62 2.53 -14.61 9.22
N PHE A 63 1.89 -13.54 9.70
CA PHE A 63 2.24 -12.82 10.92
C PHE A 63 1.24 -13.00 12.05
N ALA A 64 -0.02 -13.31 11.77
CA ALA A 64 -1.02 -13.62 12.79
C ALA A 64 -2.15 -14.45 12.18
N THR A 65 -2.34 -15.67 12.68
CA THR A 65 -3.48 -16.52 12.30
C THR A 65 -4.04 -17.17 13.56
N ALA A 66 -5.10 -16.58 14.12
CA ALA A 66 -5.85 -17.19 15.21
C ALA A 66 -6.46 -18.53 14.77
N PRO A 67 -6.50 -19.57 15.63
CA PRO A 67 -6.13 -19.58 17.05
C PRO A 67 -4.70 -20.07 17.34
N ARG A 68 -3.88 -20.39 16.32
CA ARG A 68 -2.61 -21.13 16.53
C ARG A 68 -1.36 -20.26 16.49
N PHE A 69 -1.42 -19.13 15.78
CA PHE A 69 -0.26 -18.25 15.56
C PHE A 69 -0.61 -16.83 16.01
N GLU A 70 0.08 -16.39 17.07
CA GLU A 70 -0.09 -15.07 17.71
C GLU A 70 1.25 -14.32 17.70
N VAL A 71 1.19 -12.99 17.79
CA VAL A 71 2.35 -12.09 17.73
C VAL A 71 3.44 -12.52 18.74
N GLY A 72 4.56 -13.04 18.22
CA GLY A 72 5.67 -13.59 19.01
C GLY A 72 5.88 -15.11 18.87
N ASN A 73 4.91 -15.83 18.30
CA ASN A 73 5.01 -17.23 17.87
C ASN A 73 4.40 -17.38 16.46
N ASN A 74 5.01 -16.69 15.50
CA ASN A 74 4.49 -16.52 14.15
C ASN A 74 5.12 -17.52 13.17
N LEU A 75 4.39 -17.89 12.09
CA LEU A 75 5.02 -18.59 10.94
C LEU A 75 6.24 -17.81 10.44
N ALA A 76 6.13 -16.48 10.48
CA ALA A 76 7.20 -15.55 10.15
C ALA A 76 8.55 -15.88 10.84
N GLN A 77 8.49 -16.36 12.08
CA GLN A 77 9.67 -16.64 12.91
C GLN A 77 10.03 -18.14 12.94
N MET A 78 9.06 -19.02 12.67
CA MET A 78 9.24 -20.47 12.69
C MET A 78 9.77 -21.02 11.35
N MET A 79 9.51 -20.35 10.24
CA MET A 79 9.92 -20.80 8.91
C MET A 79 11.38 -20.46 8.61
N GLY A 80 12.12 -21.41 8.05
CA GLY A 80 13.46 -21.16 7.54
C GLY A 80 13.45 -20.50 6.16
N ILE A 81 14.58 -19.92 5.75
CA ILE A 81 14.81 -19.41 4.39
C ILE A 81 14.37 -20.39 3.27
N PRO A 82 14.67 -21.70 3.34
CA PRO A 82 14.24 -22.63 2.29
C PRO A 82 12.70 -22.81 2.22
N ASP A 83 12.01 -22.76 3.36
CA ASP A 83 10.55 -22.87 3.39
C ASP A 83 9.90 -21.65 2.72
N TYR A 84 10.43 -20.45 3.00
CA TYR A 84 9.99 -19.22 2.33
C TYR A 84 10.15 -19.26 0.81
N LEU A 85 11.30 -19.75 0.34
CA LEU A 85 11.56 -19.90 -1.08
C LEU A 85 10.58 -20.89 -1.72
N LEU A 86 10.37 -22.05 -1.08
CA LEU A 86 9.49 -23.08 -1.61
C LEU A 86 8.04 -22.60 -1.71
N TYR A 87 7.46 -22.11 -0.60
CA TYR A 87 6.08 -21.63 -0.59
C TYR A 87 5.89 -20.35 -1.39
N GLY A 88 6.91 -19.49 -1.45
CA GLY A 88 6.92 -18.30 -2.30
C GLY A 88 6.85 -18.65 -3.79
N ILE A 89 7.65 -19.63 -4.24
CA ILE A 89 7.61 -20.11 -5.64
C ILE A 89 6.26 -20.77 -5.97
N ILE A 90 5.73 -21.58 -5.06
CA ILE A 90 4.40 -22.20 -5.25
C ILE A 90 3.32 -21.12 -5.40
N GLY A 91 3.33 -20.11 -4.51
CA GLY A 91 2.41 -18.98 -4.57
C GLY A 91 2.55 -18.16 -5.86
N MET A 92 3.78 -17.91 -6.31
CA MET A 92 4.07 -17.22 -7.56
C MET A 92 3.50 -17.97 -8.76
N ILE A 93 3.75 -19.27 -8.86
CA ILE A 93 3.26 -20.11 -9.97
C ILE A 93 1.73 -20.16 -9.95
N GLY A 94 1.13 -20.42 -8.78
CA GLY A 94 -0.33 -20.47 -8.63
C GLY A 94 -0.99 -19.13 -8.99
N GLY A 95 -0.44 -18.02 -8.50
CA GLY A 95 -0.91 -16.68 -8.83
C GLY A 95 -0.78 -16.36 -10.32
N ALA A 96 0.38 -16.66 -10.92
CA ALA A 96 0.61 -16.45 -12.35
C ALA A 96 -0.37 -17.26 -13.22
N LEU A 97 -0.61 -18.53 -12.88
CA LEU A 97 -1.54 -19.39 -13.62
C LEU A 97 -2.98 -18.88 -13.61
N VAL A 98 -3.40 -18.21 -12.53
CA VAL A 98 -4.76 -17.65 -12.42
C VAL A 98 -4.83 -16.24 -13.03
N ALA A 99 -3.87 -15.37 -12.69
CA ALA A 99 -3.90 -13.96 -13.09
C ALA A 99 -3.58 -13.78 -14.59
N TYR A 100 -2.59 -14.50 -15.12
CA TYR A 100 -2.16 -14.38 -16.52
C TYR A 100 -3.27 -14.62 -17.54
N PRO A 101 -4.05 -15.72 -17.49
CA PRO A 101 -5.10 -15.93 -18.48
C PRO A 101 -6.22 -14.90 -18.38
N ILE A 102 -6.56 -14.43 -17.17
CA ILE A 102 -7.61 -13.42 -16.98
C ILE A 102 -7.13 -12.08 -17.56
N ALA A 103 -5.91 -11.66 -17.21
CA ALA A 103 -5.33 -10.42 -17.72
C ALA A 103 -5.25 -10.42 -19.24
N MET A 104 -4.73 -11.49 -19.84
CA MET A 104 -4.51 -11.50 -21.30
C MET A 104 -5.80 -11.65 -22.11
N HIS A 105 -6.77 -12.45 -21.64
CA HIS A 105 -8.02 -12.68 -22.40
C HIS A 105 -9.10 -11.62 -22.17
N LYS A 106 -9.14 -10.98 -21.00
CA LYS A 106 -10.27 -10.12 -20.60
C LYS A 106 -9.94 -8.64 -20.41
N ALA A 107 -8.66 -8.25 -20.37
CA ALA A 107 -8.28 -6.86 -20.08
C ALA A 107 -9.04 -5.83 -20.93
N ARG A 108 -9.06 -5.98 -22.27
CA ARG A 108 -9.72 -5.00 -23.15
C ARG A 108 -11.23 -4.89 -22.89
N SER A 109 -11.91 -6.04 -22.77
CA SER A 109 -13.37 -6.08 -22.58
C SER A 109 -13.79 -5.47 -21.25
N TRP A 110 -13.02 -5.72 -20.19
CA TRP A 110 -13.31 -5.19 -18.87
C TRP A 110 -12.99 -3.70 -18.75
N THR A 111 -11.88 -3.24 -19.34
CA THR A 111 -11.55 -1.81 -19.39
C THR A 111 -12.61 -1.03 -20.18
N GLU A 112 -13.09 -1.58 -21.30
CA GLU A 112 -14.18 -0.96 -22.06
C GLU A 112 -15.47 -0.90 -21.25
N LEU A 113 -15.82 -1.98 -20.54
CA LEU A 113 -17.01 -2.01 -19.69
C LEU A 113 -16.92 -0.98 -18.56
N MET A 114 -15.76 -0.88 -17.92
CA MET A 114 -15.48 0.10 -16.86
C MET A 114 -15.72 1.52 -17.36
N MET A 115 -15.09 1.89 -18.49
CA MET A 115 -15.18 3.25 -19.04
C MET A 115 -16.59 3.62 -19.54
N ARG A 116 -17.38 2.63 -19.98
CA ARG A 116 -18.74 2.88 -20.49
C ARG A 116 -19.83 2.87 -19.42
N LYS A 117 -19.70 2.02 -18.39
CA LYS A 117 -20.79 1.73 -17.44
C LYS A 117 -20.61 2.33 -16.05
N ILE A 118 -19.39 2.68 -15.65
CA ILE A 118 -19.11 3.18 -14.31
C ILE A 118 -18.94 4.69 -14.37
N SER A 119 -19.78 5.41 -13.61
CA SER A 119 -19.66 6.86 -13.48
C SER A 119 -18.47 7.23 -12.59
N HIS A 120 -17.89 8.39 -12.84
CA HIS A 120 -16.79 8.92 -12.03
C HIS A 120 -17.18 9.08 -10.55
N GLU A 121 -18.42 9.52 -10.31
CA GLU A 121 -18.98 9.66 -8.96
C GLU A 121 -19.09 8.31 -8.23
N ALA A 122 -19.39 7.22 -8.94
CA ALA A 122 -19.42 5.89 -8.33
C ALA A 122 -18.02 5.42 -7.90
N LEU A 123 -16.98 5.81 -8.64
CA LEU A 123 -15.60 5.53 -8.27
C LEU A 123 -15.22 6.28 -6.98
N ILE A 124 -15.51 7.57 -6.90
CA ILE A 124 -15.28 8.38 -5.69
C ILE A 124 -16.05 7.80 -4.51
N GLY A 125 -17.34 7.48 -4.71
CA GLY A 125 -18.19 6.87 -3.69
C GLY A 125 -17.64 5.53 -3.17
N ALA A 126 -17.12 4.68 -4.06
CA ALA A 126 -16.48 3.43 -3.67
C ALA A 126 -15.21 3.66 -2.83
N PHE A 127 -14.37 4.62 -3.20
CA PHE A 127 -13.18 4.98 -2.43
C PHE A 127 -13.55 5.56 -1.05
N CYS A 128 -14.50 6.49 -0.98
CA CYS A 128 -14.98 7.02 0.30
C CYS A 128 -15.59 5.93 1.17
N GLY A 129 -16.39 5.02 0.59
CA GLY A 129 -16.96 3.87 1.29
C GLY A 129 -15.90 2.95 1.87
N LEU A 130 -14.82 2.68 1.11
CA LEU A 130 -13.70 1.86 1.57
C LEU A 130 -12.95 2.53 2.74
N VAL A 131 -12.71 3.85 2.68
CA VAL A 131 -12.09 4.59 3.79
C VAL A 131 -12.96 4.55 5.05
N VAL A 132 -14.26 4.79 4.92
CA VAL A 132 -15.21 4.73 6.04
C VAL A 132 -15.28 3.32 6.63
N MET A 133 -15.30 2.29 5.78
CA MET A 133 -15.32 0.89 6.21
C MET A 133 -14.05 0.52 6.99
N LEU A 134 -12.87 0.83 6.46
CA LEU A 134 -11.59 0.53 7.10
C LEU A 134 -11.44 1.27 8.44
N SER A 135 -11.77 2.56 8.45
CA SER A 135 -11.67 3.37 9.67
C SER A 135 -12.65 2.90 10.77
N PHE A 136 -13.84 2.44 10.37
CA PHE A 136 -14.78 1.80 11.30
C PHE A 136 -14.28 0.45 11.81
N TYR A 137 -13.65 -0.36 10.95
CA TYR A 137 -13.08 -1.65 11.34
C TYR A 137 -11.94 -1.51 12.35
N GLU A 138 -11.07 -0.50 12.19
CA GLU A 138 -9.90 -0.30 13.05
C GLU A 138 -10.23 0.37 14.39
N ALA A 139 -11.04 1.44 14.38
CA ALA A 139 -11.27 2.28 15.57
C ALA A 139 -12.74 2.69 15.75
N GLY A 140 -13.67 1.96 15.12
CA GLY A 140 -15.10 2.23 15.22
C GLY A 140 -15.48 3.63 14.73
N ILE A 141 -16.50 4.22 15.37
CA ILE A 141 -16.99 5.54 14.96
C ILE A 141 -15.93 6.65 15.15
N LEU A 142 -15.06 6.51 16.15
CA LEU A 142 -13.97 7.46 16.39
C LEU A 142 -12.95 7.44 15.26
N GLY A 143 -12.66 6.25 14.71
CA GLY A 143 -11.82 6.10 13.52
C GLY A 143 -12.34 6.87 12.33
N VAL A 144 -13.66 6.83 12.09
CA VAL A 144 -14.29 7.56 10.98
C VAL A 144 -14.13 9.08 11.14
N PHE A 145 -14.38 9.62 12.34
CA PHE A 145 -14.15 11.05 12.62
C PHE A 145 -12.68 11.45 12.50
N LEU A 146 -11.76 10.59 12.94
CA LEU A 146 -10.33 10.84 12.83
C LEU A 146 -9.89 10.86 11.35
N ALA A 147 -10.30 9.86 10.57
CA ALA A 147 -9.99 9.78 9.15
C ALA A 147 -10.52 11.01 8.39
N LEU A 148 -11.72 11.48 8.73
CA LEU A 148 -12.34 12.64 8.10
C LEU A 148 -11.62 13.94 8.48
N THR A 149 -11.23 14.11 9.75
CA THR A 149 -10.48 15.30 10.19
C THR A 149 -9.07 15.35 9.59
N ILE A 150 -8.33 14.23 9.58
CA ILE A 150 -7.01 14.15 8.93
C ILE A 150 -7.13 14.39 7.43
N GLY A 151 -8.14 13.81 6.78
CA GLY A 151 -8.41 14.02 5.35
C GLY A 151 -8.71 15.48 5.01
N LEU A 152 -9.54 16.15 5.80
CA LEU A 152 -9.86 17.57 5.62
C LEU A 152 -8.64 18.47 5.86
N VAL A 153 -7.88 18.25 6.93
CA VAL A 153 -6.69 19.04 7.25
C VAL A 153 -5.61 18.82 6.19
N GLY A 154 -5.36 17.57 5.79
CA GLY A 154 -4.38 17.24 4.75
C GLY A 154 -4.77 17.82 3.38
N GLY A 155 -6.06 17.74 3.04
CA GLY A 155 -6.61 18.36 1.83
C GLY A 155 -6.47 19.88 1.84
N PHE A 156 -6.77 20.52 2.97
CA PHE A 156 -6.55 21.96 3.14
C PHE A 156 -5.06 22.34 3.01
N LEU A 157 -4.17 21.57 3.62
CA LEU A 157 -2.73 21.81 3.57
C LEU A 157 -2.16 21.65 2.15
N HIS A 158 -2.68 20.68 1.41
CA HIS A 158 -2.30 20.47 0.02
C HIS A 158 -2.79 21.61 -0.88
N THR A 159 -4.06 22.00 -0.75
CA THR A 159 -4.68 22.99 -1.64
C THR A 159 -4.24 24.43 -1.34
N VAL A 160 -4.05 24.79 -0.06
CA VAL A 160 -3.72 26.18 0.34
C VAL A 160 -2.22 26.42 0.41
N PHE A 161 -1.46 25.47 0.98
CA PHE A 161 -0.02 25.64 1.21
C PHE A 161 0.85 24.87 0.19
N GLY A 162 0.24 24.12 -0.73
CA GLY A 162 0.98 23.32 -1.72
C GLY A 162 1.80 22.19 -1.10
N VAL A 163 1.52 21.79 0.14
CA VAL A 163 2.29 20.73 0.82
C VAL A 163 1.95 19.40 0.17
N HIS A 164 2.94 18.80 -0.47
CA HIS A 164 2.80 17.53 -1.17
C HIS A 164 2.28 16.42 -0.22
N THR A 165 1.26 15.69 -0.65
CA THR A 165 0.58 14.64 0.15
C THR A 165 1.55 13.56 0.65
N GLY A 166 2.58 13.23 -0.14
CA GLY A 166 3.62 12.29 0.28
C GLY A 166 4.44 12.77 1.49
N VAL A 167 4.66 14.08 1.63
CA VAL A 167 5.34 14.65 2.81
C VAL A 167 4.42 14.54 4.02
N GLN A 168 3.14 14.90 3.85
CA GLN A 168 2.13 14.79 4.92
C GLN A 168 2.03 13.37 5.46
N PHE A 169 2.05 12.37 4.56
CA PHE A 169 1.99 10.95 4.93
C PHE A 169 3.23 10.51 5.73
N MET A 170 4.43 10.91 5.31
CA MET A 170 5.67 10.59 6.04
C MET A 170 5.73 11.28 7.40
N THR A 171 5.26 12.53 7.49
CA THR A 171 5.14 13.24 8.76
C THR A 171 4.13 12.57 9.69
N TYR A 172 2.99 12.08 9.15
CA TYR A 172 2.02 11.33 9.93
C TYR A 172 2.62 10.04 10.50
N TYR A 173 3.39 9.29 9.71
CA TYR A 173 4.12 8.11 10.18
C TYR A 173 5.12 8.42 11.29
N ALA A 174 5.87 9.53 11.15
CA ALA A 174 6.85 9.94 12.16
C ALA A 174 6.22 10.61 13.39
N SER A 175 4.93 10.96 13.35
CA SER A 175 4.27 11.80 14.35
C SER A 175 4.34 11.23 15.76
N ALA A 176 4.12 9.93 15.94
CA ALA A 176 4.19 9.27 17.24
C ALA A 176 5.57 9.43 17.90
N TRP A 177 6.63 9.27 17.11
CA TRP A 177 8.00 9.46 17.58
C TRP A 177 8.30 10.94 17.88
N ILE A 178 7.90 11.86 16.99
CA ILE A 178 8.07 13.31 17.17
C ILE A 178 7.38 13.79 18.46
N VAL A 179 6.13 13.38 18.68
CA VAL A 179 5.35 13.74 19.87
C VAL A 179 5.99 13.19 21.14
N THR A 180 6.47 11.94 21.11
CA THR A 180 7.17 11.35 22.26
C THR A 180 8.42 12.13 22.63
N GLN A 181 9.22 12.54 21.64
CA GLN A 181 10.42 13.36 21.89
C GLN A 181 10.08 14.76 22.40
N LEU A 182 9.03 15.39 21.87
CA LEU A 182 8.56 16.70 22.35
C LEU A 182 8.07 16.64 23.80
N ILE A 183 7.33 15.59 24.17
CA ILE A 183 6.90 15.39 25.56
C ILE A 183 8.12 15.17 26.48
N THR A 184 9.09 14.38 26.03
CA THR A 184 10.33 14.14 26.78
C THR A 184 11.12 15.44 26.97
N LEU A 185 11.23 16.26 25.93
CA LEU A 185 11.88 17.57 25.99
C LEU A 185 11.13 18.54 26.92
N ALA A 186 9.79 18.57 26.86
CA ALA A 186 8.96 19.39 27.74
C ALA A 186 9.07 18.96 29.21
N GLY A 187 9.34 17.67 29.48
CA GLY A 187 9.63 17.14 30.81
C GLY A 187 10.99 17.56 31.36
N ILE A 188 11.99 17.81 30.49
CA ILE A 188 13.34 18.29 30.86
C ILE A 188 13.38 19.80 31.10
N LEU A 189 12.47 20.55 30.46
CA LEU A 189 12.33 22.02 30.60
C LEU A 189 11.50 22.43 31.82
N LYS A 190 10.93 21.48 32.57
CA LYS A 190 10.35 21.69 33.91
C LYS A 190 11.38 21.38 34.99
#